data_AF-A0A930A8T2-F1
#
_entry.id   AF-A0A930A8T2-F1
#
_cell.length_a   1.000
_cell.length_b   1.000
_cell.length_c   1.000
_cell.angle_alpha   90.00
_cell.angle_beta   90.00
_cell.angle_gamma   90.00
#
_symmetry.space_group_name_H-M   'P 1'
#
loop_
_entity.id
_entity.type
_entity.pdbx_description
1 polymer ?
#
loop_
_entity_poly.entity_id
_entity_poly.type
_entity_poly.pdbx_seq_one_letter_code
_entity_poly.pdbx_strand_id
1 'polypeptide(L)' 'TYAYKQNEPYSLIVLPEYQNQGYEEALLSKAIGLNGSNTMMTLVDANAKEEIRIYQESGFEIVEGQNSIFATITI' A
#
# COMPACT_ATOMS: atom_id res chain seq x y z
N THR A 1 1.92 12.51 4.75
CA THR A 1 2.14 11.83 3.44
C THR A 1 1.52 12.60 2.29
N TYR A 2 0.27 13.08 2.39
CA TYR A 2 -0.49 13.69 1.28
C TYR A 2 0.00 15.05 0.74
N ALA A 3 0.98 15.70 1.38
CA ALA A 3 1.53 16.97 0.91
C ALA A 3 2.52 16.79 -0.25
N TYR A 4 2.92 15.55 -0.55
CA TYR A 4 3.91 15.23 -1.58
C TYR A 4 3.25 14.68 -2.83
N LYS A 5 3.77 15.07 -4.00
CA LYS A 5 3.31 14.64 -5.32
C LYS A 5 3.33 13.12 -5.48
N GLN A 6 4.26 12.45 -4.82
CA GLN A 6 4.39 11.00 -4.74
C GLN A 6 4.63 10.61 -3.29
N ASN A 7 3.90 9.62 -2.79
CA ASN A 7 4.06 9.12 -1.43
C ASN A 7 3.69 7.64 -1.31
N GLU A 8 4.01 7.06 -0.16
CA GLU A 8 3.78 5.66 0.17
C GLU A 8 3.12 5.54 1.55
N PRO A 9 2.12 4.64 1.72
CA PRO A 9 1.64 4.26 3.03
C PRO A 9 2.76 3.56 3.81
N TYR A 10 3.03 3.99 5.04
CA TYR A 10 4.08 3.35 5.84
C TYR A 10 3.72 1.92 6.25
N SER A 11 2.46 1.66 6.61
CA SER A 11 1.94 0.34 6.94
C SER A 11 0.41 0.33 6.82
N LEU A 12 -0.16 -0.81 6.42
CA LEU A 12 -1.59 -1.10 6.50
C LEU A 12 -1.80 -2.17 7.58
N ILE A 13 -2.40 -1.78 8.71
CA ILE A 13 -2.52 -2.66 9.88
C ILE A 13 -3.99 -2.76 10.28
N VAL A 14 -4.50 -3.98 10.28
CA VAL A 14 -5.79 -4.36 10.87
C VAL A 14 -5.52 -5.35 11.99
N LEU A 15 -6.13 -5.14 13.15
CA LEU A 15 -5.97 -6.05 14.29
C LEU A 15 -6.48 -7.45 13.92
N PRO A 16 -5.85 -8.53 14.41
CA PRO A 16 -6.18 -9.90 14.01
C PRO A 16 -7.67 -10.25 14.07
N GLU A 17 -8.38 -9.76 15.09
CA GLU A 17 -9.82 -9.97 15.28
C GLU A 17 -10.72 -9.28 14.23
N TYR A 18 -10.17 -8.37 13.45
CA TYR A 18 -10.88 -7.60 12.42
C TYR A 18 -10.40 -7.92 10.99
N GLN A 19 -9.40 -8.78 10.81
CA GLN A 19 -8.89 -9.12 9.48
C GLN A 19 -9.94 -9.82 8.61
N ASN A 20 -9.83 -9.62 7.29
CA ASN A 20 -10.71 -10.23 6.27
C ASN A 20 -12.20 -9.80 6.36
N GLN A 21 -12.47 -8.63 6.95
CA GLN A 21 -13.82 -8.07 7.09
C GLN A 21 -14.04 -6.82 6.22
N GLY A 22 -13.09 -6.48 5.35
CA GLY A 22 -13.17 -5.30 4.48
C GLY A 22 -12.52 -4.05 5.07
N TYR A 23 -11.85 -4.14 6.23
CA TYR A 23 -11.27 -2.97 6.90
C TYR A 23 -10.01 -2.49 6.21
N GLU A 24 -9.23 -3.39 5.63
CA GLU A 24 -8.03 -3.13 4.85
C GLU A 24 -8.36 -2.21 3.66
N GLU A 25 -9.38 -2.57 2.89
CA GLU A 25 -9.89 -1.83 1.74
C GLU A 25 -10.51 -0.48 2.17
N ALA A 26 -11.25 -0.47 3.29
CA ALA A 26 -11.83 0.77 3.82
C ALA A 26 -10.75 1.78 4.25
N LEU A 27 -9.69 1.31 4.90
CA LEU A 27 -8.54 2.13 5.28
C LEU A 27 -7.80 2.67 4.06
N LEU A 28 -7.54 1.82 3.05
CA LEU A 28 -6.91 2.24 1.80
C LEU A 28 -7.76 3.24 1.03
N SER A 29 -9.06 3.00 0.89
CA SER A 29 -9.99 3.93 0.24
C SER A 29 -9.96 5.31 0.91
N LYS A 30 -9.94 5.35 2.26
CA LYS A 30 -9.80 6.60 2.99
C LYS A 30 -8.45 7.29 2.73
N ALA A 31 -7.36 6.53 2.73
CA ALA A 31 -6.02 7.06 2.46
C ALA A 31 -5.88 7.62 1.03
N ILE A 32 -6.42 6.92 0.03
CA ILE A 32 -6.46 7.38 -1.37
C ILE A 32 -7.28 8.66 -1.47
N GLY A 33 -8.47 8.72 -0.85
CA GLY A 33 -9.29 9.93 -0.85
C GLY A 33 -8.59 11.14 -0.24
N LEU A 34 -7.82 10.93 0.84
CA LEU A 34 -6.99 11.99 1.45
C LEU A 34 -5.79 12.37 0.58
N ASN A 35 -5.31 11.47 -0.28
CA ASN A 35 -4.19 11.71 -1.18
C ASN A 35 -4.55 12.62 -2.36
N GLY A 36 -5.84 12.75 -2.68
CA GLY A 36 -6.33 13.58 -3.77
C GLY A 36 -5.75 13.14 -5.12
N SER A 37 -5.21 14.09 -5.88
CA SER A 37 -4.61 13.84 -7.20
C SER A 37 -3.14 13.42 -7.16
N ASN A 38 -2.56 13.20 -5.98
CA ASN A 38 -1.17 12.78 -5.85
C ASN A 38 -1.02 11.29 -6.18
N THR A 39 0.18 10.89 -6.59
CA THR A 39 0.51 9.48 -6.80
C THR A 39 0.75 8.80 -5.45
N MET A 40 0.11 7.65 -5.26
CA MET A 40 0.41 6.74 -4.16
C MET A 40 1.07 5.49 -4.73
N MET A 41 2.12 5.01 -4.08
CA MET A 41 2.78 3.75 -4.42
C MET A 41 3.06 2.96 -3.15
N THR A 42 3.26 1.65 -3.28
CA THR A 42 3.63 0.80 -2.16
C THR A 42 4.52 -0.32 -2.67
N LEU A 43 5.49 -0.72 -1.85
CA LEU A 43 6.30 -1.91 -2.09
C LEU A 43 5.71 -3.10 -1.33
N VAL A 44 5.47 -4.19 -2.04
CA VAL A 44 4.89 -5.42 -1.48
C VAL A 44 5.76 -6.60 -1.88
N ASP A 45 5.96 -7.56 -0.97
CA ASP A 45 6.66 -8.81 -1.31
C ASP A 45 5.90 -9.54 -2.42
N ALA A 46 6.60 -9.97 -3.47
CA ALA A 46 5.98 -10.64 -4.61
C ALA A 46 5.20 -11.93 -4.24
N ASN A 47 5.49 -12.52 -3.07
CA ASN A 47 4.81 -13.71 -2.56
C ASN A 47 3.61 -13.38 -1.66
N ALA A 48 3.41 -12.12 -1.25
CA ALA A 48 2.31 -11.68 -0.39
C ALA A 48 1.01 -11.52 -1.19
N LYS A 49 0.50 -12.63 -1.74
CA LYS A 49 -0.64 -12.65 -2.68
C LYS A 49 -1.89 -11.93 -2.18
N GLU A 50 -2.19 -12.05 -0.88
CA GLU A 50 -3.38 -11.41 -0.30
C GLU A 50 -3.23 -9.90 -0.22
N GLU A 51 -2.06 -9.42 0.19
CA GLU A 51 -1.76 -7.98 0.23
C GLU A 51 -1.77 -7.38 -1.18
N ILE A 52 -1.18 -8.07 -2.16
CA ILE A 52 -1.25 -7.67 -3.57
C ILE A 52 -2.70 -7.55 -4.03
N ARG A 53 -3.55 -8.54 -3.73
CA ARG A 53 -4.96 -8.54 -4.09
C ARG A 53 -5.70 -7.33 -3.50
N ILE A 54 -5.50 -7.03 -2.22
CA ILE A 54 -6.12 -5.89 -1.52
C ILE A 54 -5.76 -4.56 -2.21
N TYR A 55 -4.49 -4.36 -2.56
CA TYR A 55 -4.05 -3.16 -3.26
C TYR A 55 -4.66 -3.06 -4.68
N GLN A 56 -4.71 -4.17 -5.42
CA GLN A 56 -5.34 -4.20 -6.74
C GLN A 56 -6.84 -3.89 -6.67
N GLU A 57 -7.56 -4.45 -5.72
CA GLU A 57 -8.99 -4.17 -5.48
C GLU A 57 -9.22 -2.70 -5.07
N SER A 58 -8.21 -2.07 -4.47
CA SER A 58 -8.20 -0.63 -4.14
C SER A 58 -7.76 0.28 -5.30
N GLY A 59 -7.48 -0.27 -6.49
CA GLY A 59 -7.14 0.48 -7.70
C GLY A 59 -5.65 0.71 -7.93
N PHE A 60 -4.76 0.02 -7.19
CA PHE A 60 -3.33 0.03 -7.50
C PHE A 60 -3.03 -0.88 -8.69
N GLU A 61 -2.09 -0.46 -9.51
CA GLU A 61 -1.58 -1.25 -10.64
C GLU A 61 -0.22 -1.86 -10.30
N ILE A 62 0.00 -3.11 -10.72
CA ILE A 62 1.31 -3.75 -10.59
C ILE A 62 2.24 -3.16 -11.66
N VAL A 63 3.39 -2.65 -11.22
CA VAL A 63 4.45 -2.20 -12.12
C VAL A 63 5.50 -3.32 -12.23
N GLU A 64 5.40 -4.13 -13.28
CA GLU A 64 6.36 -5.20 -13.53
C GLU A 64 7.75 -4.64 -13.92
N GLY A 65 8.82 -5.31 -13.48
CA GLY A 65 10.19 -5.01 -13.90
C GLY A 65 10.92 -3.90 -13.12
N GLN A 66 10.29 -3.28 -12.10
CA GLN A 66 11.01 -2.44 -11.15
C GLN A 66 11.60 -3.30 -10.02
N ASN A 67 12.91 -3.57 -10.10
CA ASN A 67 13.69 -4.20 -9.03
C ASN A 67 13.86 -3.19 -7.89
N SER A 68 12.86 -3.06 -7.01
CA SER A 68 12.99 -2.20 -5.84
C SER A 68 14.06 -2.76 -4.91
N ILE A 69 15.18 -2.05 -4.79
CA ILE A 69 16.28 -2.39 -3.87
C ILE A 69 16.00 -1.71 -2.53
N PHE A 70 15.56 -2.48 -1.54
CA PHE A 70 15.57 -2.05 -0.15
C PHE A 70 17.01 -2.10 0.38
N ALA A 71 17.59 -0.94 0.71
CA ALA A 71 18.89 -0.85 1.35
C ALA A 71 18.71 -0.26 2.74
N THR A 72 18.95 -1.06 3.77
CA THR A 72 18.99 -0.62 5.17
C THR A 72 20.41 -0.72 5.70
N ILE A 73 20.92 0.37 6.30
CA ILE A 73 22.14 0.35 7.09
C ILE A 73 21.77 0.45 8.56
N THR A 74 22.23 -0.49 9.36
CA THR A 74 22.18 -0.43 10.82
C THR A 74 23.54 0.06 11.31
N ILE A 75 23.55 1.15 12.07
CA ILE A 75 24.77 1.69 12.70
C ILE A 75 24.96 1.03 14.07
#